data_AF-A0A2W1L0X6-F1
#
_entry.id   AF-A0A2W1L0X6-F1
#
_cell.length_a   1.000
_cell.length_b   1.000
_cell.length_c   1.000
_cell.angle_alpha   90.00
_cell.angle_beta   90.00
_cell.angle_gamma   90.00
#
_symmetry.space_group_name_H-M   'P 1'
#
loop_
_entity.id
_entity.type
_entity.pdbx_description
1 polymer ?
#
loop_
_entity_poly.entity_id
_entity_poly.type
_entity_poly.pdbx_seq_one_letter_code
_entity_poly.pdbx_strand_id
1 'polypeptide(L)'
;MAINNILESIHSHVGFRIRDAICFYLIYNEQAGLMTREQAFDYQLLQKILPRIQGSNKAVRQVLLQLLQITLGSARRLDMSSLEEDASSLWRNVDQAVEGAAYAQSARKIVFMLRRLDEDGFTSYWLS
;
A
#
# COMPACT_ATOMS: atom_id res chain seq x y z
N MET A 1 -9.05 -9.14 6.66
CA MET A 1 -9.20 -9.95 5.44
C MET A 1 -9.09 -9.12 4.17
N ALA A 2 -9.58 -7.87 4.13
CA ALA A 2 -9.54 -7.01 2.93
C ALA A 2 -8.19 -6.97 2.19
N ILE A 3 -7.07 -6.67 2.88
CA ILE A 3 -5.74 -6.61 2.25
C ILE A 3 -5.33 -7.94 1.63
N ASN A 4 -5.61 -9.07 2.29
CA ASN A 4 -5.18 -10.37 1.78
C ASN A 4 -5.90 -10.76 0.48
N ASN A 5 -7.18 -10.42 0.39
CA ASN A 5 -8.00 -10.64 -0.80
C ASN A 5 -7.50 -9.78 -1.97
N ILE A 6 -7.06 -8.55 -1.71
CA ILE A 6 -6.46 -7.69 -2.75
C ILE A 6 -5.20 -8.36 -3.32
N LEU A 7 -4.31 -8.83 -2.45
CA LEU A 7 -3.03 -9.45 -2.84
C LEU A 7 -3.20 -10.79 -3.59
N GLU A 8 -4.32 -11.47 -3.40
CA GLU A 8 -4.61 -12.76 -4.05
C GLU A 8 -4.65 -12.65 -5.58
N SER A 9 -5.08 -11.50 -6.12
CA SER A 9 -5.16 -11.23 -7.57
C SER A 9 -3.81 -11.30 -8.30
N ILE A 10 -2.71 -11.16 -7.55
CA ILE A 10 -1.33 -11.30 -8.06
C ILE A 10 -0.61 -12.49 -7.41
N HIS A 11 -1.35 -13.42 -6.80
CA HIS A 11 -0.82 -14.57 -6.05
C HIS A 11 0.18 -14.20 -4.94
N SER A 12 0.04 -13.00 -4.36
CA SER A 12 0.91 -12.48 -3.30
C SER A 12 0.25 -12.48 -1.92
N HIS A 13 -0.84 -13.23 -1.74
CA HIS A 13 -1.51 -13.36 -0.46
C HIS A 13 -0.55 -13.91 0.62
N VAL A 14 -0.79 -13.52 1.86
CA VAL A 14 0.05 -13.89 3.00
C VAL A 14 -0.54 -15.05 3.77
N GLY A 15 0.31 -16.01 4.13
CA GLY A 15 -0.02 -17.09 5.04
C GLY A 15 0.13 -16.69 6.52
N PHE A 16 -0.12 -17.67 7.41
CA PHE A 16 -0.14 -17.46 8.86
C PHE A 16 1.16 -16.86 9.42
N ARG A 17 2.34 -17.23 8.91
CA ARG A 17 3.63 -16.73 9.43
C ARG A 17 3.75 -15.21 9.36
N ILE A 18 3.29 -14.60 8.26
CA ILE A 18 3.36 -13.14 8.09
C ILE A 18 2.24 -12.46 8.88
N ARG A 19 1.03 -13.02 8.86
CA ARG A 19 -0.08 -12.55 9.70
C ARG A 19 0.34 -12.49 11.17
N ASP A 20 0.90 -13.58 11.68
CA ASP A 20 1.27 -13.70 13.10
C ASP A 20 2.40 -12.73 13.45
N ALA A 21 3.39 -12.55 12.57
CA ALA A 21 4.43 -11.54 12.77
C ALA A 21 3.87 -10.11 12.86
N ILE A 22 2.89 -9.76 12.01
CA ILE A 22 2.20 -8.47 12.06
C ILE A 22 1.42 -8.33 13.37
N CYS A 23 0.67 -9.38 13.76
CA CYS A 23 -0.09 -9.39 15.01
C CYS A 23 0.82 -9.24 16.24
N PHE A 24 1.91 -10.00 16.32
CA PHE A 24 2.87 -9.89 17.42
C PHE A 24 3.51 -8.52 17.47
N TYR A 25 3.90 -7.95 16.33
CA TYR A 25 4.43 -6.58 16.30
C TYR A 25 3.44 -5.58 16.90
N LEU A 26 2.16 -5.65 16.53
CA LEU A 26 1.13 -4.75 17.06
C LEU A 26 0.88 -4.96 18.57
N ILE A 27 0.83 -6.21 19.03
CA ILE A 27 0.63 -6.54 20.44
C ILE A 27 1.80 -6.00 21.28
N TYR A 28 3.04 -6.26 20.86
CA TYR A 28 4.21 -5.77 21.58
C TYR A 28 4.34 -4.25 21.52
N ASN A 29 3.98 -3.63 20.39
CA ASN A 29 3.92 -2.18 20.30
C ASN A 29 2.95 -1.58 21.33
N GLU A 30 1.76 -2.17 21.47
CA GLU A 30 0.72 -1.72 22.40
C GLU A 30 1.16 -1.92 23.85
N GLN A 31 1.76 -3.07 24.18
CA GLN A 31 2.28 -3.35 25.52
C GLN A 31 3.44 -2.44 25.93
N ALA A 32 4.34 -2.11 25.00
CA ALA A 32 5.50 -1.28 25.27
C ALA A 32 5.24 0.22 25.06
N GLY A 33 4.08 0.61 24.49
CA GLY A 33 3.71 2.00 24.25
C GLY A 33 4.63 2.76 23.29
N LEU A 34 5.19 2.07 22.28
CA LEU A 34 6.26 2.65 21.44
C LEU A 34 5.76 3.68 20.43
N MET A 35 4.61 3.42 19.80
CA MET A 35 3.96 4.31 18.82
C MET A 35 2.46 4.04 18.77
N THR A 36 1.69 4.87 18.06
CA THR A 36 0.26 4.62 17.90
C THR A 36 0.02 3.34 17.11
N ARG A 37 -1.15 2.71 17.31
CA ARG A 37 -1.52 1.48 16.60
C ARG A 37 -1.50 1.68 15.09
N GLU A 38 -1.93 2.84 14.62
CA GLU A 38 -1.99 3.24 13.22
C GLU A 38 -0.58 3.36 12.63
N GLN A 39 0.34 4.01 13.34
CA GLN A 39 1.75 4.10 12.94
C GLN A 39 2.41 2.72 12.89
N ALA A 40 2.18 1.89 13.91
CA ALA A 40 2.70 0.54 13.96
C ALA A 40 2.20 -0.32 12.78
N PHE A 41 0.92 -0.19 12.44
CA PHE A 41 0.34 -0.89 11.29
C PHE A 41 0.84 -0.35 9.95
N ASP A 42 1.00 0.97 9.80
CA ASP A 42 1.59 1.58 8.61
C ASP A 42 2.98 0.99 8.34
N TYR A 43 3.82 0.89 9.37
CA TYR A 43 5.09 0.18 9.23
C TYR A 43 4.90 -1.26 8.78
N GLN A 44 4.00 -2.04 9.40
CA GLN A 44 3.78 -3.43 8.98
C GLN A 44 3.33 -3.56 7.52
N LEU A 45 2.45 -2.68 7.04
CA LEU A 45 2.05 -2.60 5.65
C LEU A 45 3.27 -2.32 4.76
N LEU A 46 4.07 -1.31 5.11
CA LEU A 46 5.28 -0.92 4.41
C LEU A 46 6.34 -2.02 4.34
N GLN A 47 6.62 -2.75 5.44
CA GLN A 47 7.76 -3.68 5.51
C GLN A 47 7.41 -5.17 5.32
N LYS A 48 6.15 -5.59 5.48
CA LYS A 48 5.77 -7.01 5.37
C LYS A 48 4.87 -7.31 4.18
N ILE A 49 4.11 -6.32 3.71
CA ILE A 49 3.15 -6.47 2.62
C ILE A 49 3.69 -5.91 1.32
N LEU A 50 4.02 -4.61 1.27
CA LEU A 50 4.50 -3.97 0.03
C LEU A 50 5.72 -4.65 -0.62
N PRO A 51 6.69 -5.22 0.12
CA PRO A 51 7.83 -5.90 -0.48
C PRO A 51 7.50 -7.14 -1.32
N ARG A 52 6.27 -7.63 -1.24
CA ARG A 52 5.79 -8.78 -2.03
C ARG A 52 5.18 -8.37 -3.36
N ILE A 53 4.92 -7.07 -3.55
CA ILE A 53 4.29 -6.54 -4.75
C ILE A 53 5.39 -6.14 -5.74
N GLN A 54 5.37 -6.76 -6.90
CA GLN A 54 6.25 -6.44 -8.01
C GLN A 54 5.64 -6.92 -9.32
N GLY A 55 6.04 -6.31 -10.43
CA GLY A 55 5.62 -6.71 -11.76
C GLY A 55 5.32 -5.53 -12.68
N SER A 56 4.88 -5.87 -13.89
CA SER A 56 4.58 -4.94 -14.98
C SER A 56 3.12 -5.00 -15.45
N ASN A 57 2.31 -5.88 -14.88
CA ASN A 57 0.97 -6.15 -15.39
C ASN A 57 -0.11 -5.24 -14.76
N LYS A 58 -1.29 -5.20 -15.40
CA LYS A 58 -2.43 -4.42 -14.93
C LYS A 58 -2.91 -4.84 -13.53
N ALA A 59 -2.80 -6.12 -13.17
CA ALA A 59 -3.19 -6.61 -11.84
C ALA A 59 -2.34 -5.98 -10.71
N VAL A 60 -1.03 -5.80 -10.92
CA VAL A 60 -0.14 -5.11 -9.96
C VAL A 60 -0.58 -3.65 -9.77
N ARG A 61 -0.92 -2.94 -10.85
CA ARG A 61 -1.48 -1.58 -10.77
C ARG A 61 -2.76 -1.56 -9.92
N GLN A 62 -3.69 -2.47 -10.19
CA GLN A 62 -4.97 -2.56 -9.46
C GLN A 62 -4.75 -2.82 -7.98
N VAL A 63 -3.83 -3.71 -7.63
CA VAL A 63 -3.44 -3.97 -6.23
C VAL A 63 -2.88 -2.71 -5.58
N LEU A 64 -1.94 -2.02 -6.23
CA LEU A 64 -1.34 -0.81 -5.70
C LEU A 64 -2.37 0.30 -5.48
N LEU A 65 -3.27 0.53 -6.43
CA LEU A 65 -4.33 1.53 -6.29
C LEU A 65 -5.35 1.17 -5.19
N GLN A 66 -5.72 -0.10 -5.03
CA GLN A 66 -6.60 -0.54 -3.94
C GLN A 66 -5.92 -0.38 -2.57
N LEU A 67 -4.62 -0.70 -2.47
CA LEU A 67 -3.86 -0.45 -1.26
C LEU A 67 -3.70 1.04 -0.99
N LEU A 68 -3.50 1.88 -2.03
CA LEU A 68 -3.45 3.33 -1.88
C LEU A 68 -4.74 3.85 -1.26
N GLN A 69 -5.91 3.39 -1.75
CA GLN A 69 -7.20 3.73 -1.16
C GLN A 69 -7.28 3.37 0.33
N ILE A 70 -6.74 2.22 0.74
CA ILE A 70 -6.68 1.83 2.16
C ILE A 70 -5.77 2.79 2.94
N THR A 71 -4.62 3.17 2.38
CA THR A 71 -3.69 4.09 3.07
C THR A 71 -4.23 5.50 3.23
N LEU A 72 -5.03 5.99 2.28
CA LEU A 72 -5.68 7.29 2.35
C LEU A 72 -6.85 7.29 3.36
N GLY A 73 -7.38 6.12 3.70
CA GLY A 73 -8.54 5.98 4.60
C GLY A 73 -9.75 6.76 4.08
N SER A 74 -10.49 7.39 4.99
CA SER A 74 -11.67 8.21 4.65
C SER A 74 -11.33 9.61 4.13
N ALA A 75 -10.05 10.02 4.16
CA ALA A 75 -9.64 11.37 3.77
C ALA A 75 -9.85 11.63 2.26
N ARG A 76 -9.76 10.58 1.44
CA ARG A 76 -9.96 10.68 0.00
C ARG A 76 -10.44 9.36 -0.58
N ARG A 77 -11.48 9.43 -1.41
CA ARG A 77 -11.93 8.31 -2.23
C ARG A 77 -11.36 8.46 -3.64
N LEU A 78 -10.67 7.44 -4.11
CA LEU A 78 -10.16 7.30 -5.45
C LEU A 78 -11.27 6.74 -6.36
N ASP A 79 -11.40 7.32 -7.54
CA ASP A 79 -12.22 6.75 -8.60
C ASP A 79 -11.37 5.72 -9.35
N MET A 80 -11.56 4.45 -8.97
CA MET A 80 -10.74 3.35 -9.47
C MET A 80 -10.88 3.16 -10.99
N SER A 81 -12.10 3.35 -11.52
CA SER A 81 -12.38 3.22 -12.95
C SER A 81 -11.57 4.21 -13.79
N SER A 82 -11.58 5.49 -13.41
CA SER A 82 -10.82 6.49 -14.15
C SER A 82 -9.32 6.32 -13.99
N LEU A 83 -8.83 5.90 -12.82
CA LEU A 83 -7.40 5.69 -12.58
C LEU A 83 -6.80 4.48 -13.28
N GLU A 84 -7.62 3.50 -13.67
CA GLU A 84 -7.17 2.39 -14.51
C GLU A 84 -6.95 2.79 -15.97
N GLU A 85 -7.67 3.81 -16.45
CA GLU A 85 -7.59 4.31 -17.82
C GLU A 85 -6.62 5.49 -17.94
N ASP A 86 -6.69 6.44 -17.01
CA ASP A 86 -5.85 7.63 -16.95
C ASP A 86 -5.44 7.99 -15.51
N ALA A 87 -4.16 7.74 -15.20
CA ALA A 87 -3.57 8.07 -13.91
C ALA A 87 -3.27 9.58 -13.74
N SER A 88 -3.41 10.41 -14.79
CA SER A 88 -3.08 11.85 -14.74
C SER A 88 -3.86 12.59 -13.65
N SER A 89 -5.10 12.16 -13.36
CA SER A 89 -5.94 12.74 -12.31
C SER A 89 -5.43 12.42 -10.90
N LEU A 90 -4.74 11.28 -10.71
CA LEU A 90 -4.07 10.93 -9.45
C LEU A 90 -2.99 11.96 -9.13
N TRP A 91 -2.12 12.23 -10.11
CA TRP A 91 -0.88 12.97 -9.94
C TRP A 91 -1.05 14.43 -9.53
N ARG A 92 -2.20 15.06 -9.83
CA ARG A 92 -2.45 16.49 -9.54
C ARG A 92 -2.34 16.84 -8.06
N ASN A 93 -2.88 15.99 -7.19
CA ASN A 93 -3.01 16.28 -5.75
C ASN A 93 -2.56 15.08 -4.89
N VAL A 94 -1.72 14.19 -5.43
CA VAL A 94 -1.36 12.95 -4.71
C VAL A 94 -0.52 13.26 -3.47
N ASP A 95 0.40 14.22 -3.56
CA ASP A 95 1.34 14.52 -2.47
C ASP A 95 0.61 15.06 -1.23
N GLN A 96 -0.35 15.97 -1.41
CA GLN A 96 -1.22 16.46 -0.33
C GLN A 96 -2.08 15.35 0.28
N ALA A 97 -2.61 14.44 -0.54
CA ALA A 97 -3.41 13.33 -0.06
C ALA A 97 -2.58 12.34 0.76
N VAL A 98 -1.31 12.15 0.39
CA VAL A 98 -0.36 11.30 1.09
C VAL A 98 0.05 11.88 2.44
N GLU A 99 0.21 13.21 2.55
CA GLU A 99 0.48 13.88 3.84
C GLU A 99 -0.68 13.73 4.84
N GLY A 100 -1.92 13.79 4.36
CA GLY A 100 -3.12 13.57 5.17
C GLY A 100 -3.56 12.10 5.30
N ALA A 101 -2.76 11.15 4.83
CA ALA A 101 -3.13 9.74 4.78
C ALA A 101 -3.13 9.09 6.17
N ALA A 102 -4.02 8.13 6.38
CA ALA A 102 -4.03 7.31 7.60
C ALA A 102 -2.72 6.50 7.76
N TYR A 103 -2.15 6.06 6.63
CA TYR A 103 -0.90 5.29 6.57
C TYR A 103 0.10 5.96 5.60
N ALA A 104 0.64 7.12 6.00
CA ALA A 104 1.42 8.00 5.15
C ALA A 104 2.74 7.40 4.62
N GLN A 105 3.39 6.49 5.36
CA GLN A 105 4.64 5.87 4.89
C GLN A 105 4.36 4.88 3.76
N SER A 106 3.35 4.03 3.94
CA SER A 106 2.88 3.10 2.93
C SER A 106 2.33 3.83 1.70
N ALA A 107 1.55 4.90 1.90
CA ALA A 107 1.00 5.73 0.82
C ALA A 107 2.13 6.29 -0.07
N ARG A 108 3.17 6.90 0.53
CA ARG A 108 4.35 7.38 -0.20
C ARG A 108 5.00 6.29 -1.04
N LYS A 109 5.24 5.11 -0.46
CA LYS A 109 5.89 4.01 -1.18
C LYS A 109 5.03 3.48 -2.33
N ILE A 110 3.71 3.38 -2.14
CA ILE A 110 2.78 2.95 -3.19
C ILE A 110 2.77 3.97 -4.34
N VAL A 111 2.72 5.26 -4.05
CA VAL A 111 2.76 6.34 -5.04
C VAL A 111 4.05 6.28 -5.85
N PHE A 112 5.20 6.08 -5.19
CA PHE A 112 6.47 5.84 -5.87
C PHE A 112 6.41 4.62 -6.80
N MET A 113 5.88 3.50 -6.31
CA MET A 113 5.75 2.27 -7.09
C MET A 113 4.83 2.44 -8.31
N LEU A 114 3.74 3.20 -8.17
CA LEU A 114 2.84 3.53 -9.29
C LEU A 114 3.53 4.42 -10.33
N ARG A 115 4.28 5.45 -9.92
CA ARG A 115 5.06 6.30 -10.87
C ARG A 115 6.05 5.48 -11.67
N ARG A 116 6.80 4.59 -11.01
CA ARG A 116 7.73 3.66 -11.68
C ARG A 116 7.02 2.74 -12.66
N LEU A 117 5.83 2.24 -12.30
CA LEU A 117 5.04 1.41 -13.21
C LEU A 117 4.59 2.20 -14.46
N ASP A 118 4.27 3.48 -14.32
CA ASP A 118 3.91 4.38 -15.43
C ASP A 118 5.12 4.73 -16.32
N GLU A 119 6.27 5.03 -15.71
CA GLU A 119 7.48 5.52 -16.39
C GLU A 119 8.28 4.38 -17.03
N ASP A 120 8.54 3.31 -16.27
CA ASP A 120 9.47 2.23 -16.64
C ASP A 120 8.74 0.95 -17.09
N GLY A 121 7.41 0.92 -16.98
CA GLY A 121 6.59 -0.25 -17.30
C GLY A 121 6.76 -1.42 -16.31
N PHE A 122 7.53 -1.25 -15.24
CA PHE A 122 7.73 -2.24 -14.19
C PHE A 122 7.88 -1.55 -12.83
N THR A 123 7.44 -2.23 -11.78
CA THR A 123 7.65 -1.74 -10.41
C THR A 123 8.02 -2.87 -9.47
N SER A 124 8.82 -2.53 -8.46
CA SER A 124 9.05 -3.39 -7.31
C SER A 124 9.37 -2.53 -6.09
N TYR A 125 9.16 -3.10 -4.92
CA TYR A 125 9.47 -2.42 -3.67
C TYR A 125 10.97 -2.05 -3.54
N TRP A 126 11.86 -2.89 -4.06
CA TRP A 126 13.30 -2.79 -3.83
C TRP A 126 14.04 -1.87 -4.81
N LEU A 127 13.37 -1.46 -5.89
CA LEU A 127 13.92 -0.47 -6.81
C LEU A 127 14.06 0.88 -6.11
N SER A 128 15.25 1.48 -6.25
CA SER A 128 15.61 2.81 -5.76
C SER A 128 15.55 3.81 -6.91
#